data_AF-A0A1T4W776-F1
#
_entry.id   AF-A0A1T4W776-F1
#
_cell.length_a   1.000
_cell.length_b   1.000
_cell.length_c   1.000
_cell.angle_alpha   90.00
_cell.angle_beta   90.00
_cell.angle_gamma   90.00
#
_symmetry.space_group_name_H-M   'P 1'
#
loop_
_entity.id
_entity.type
_entity.pdbx_description
1 polymer ?
#
loop_
_entity_poly.entity_id
_entity_poly.type
_entity_poly.pdbx_seq_one_letter_code
_entity_poly.pdbx_strand_id
1 'polypeptide(L)'
;MTTLNISLPDNMKTWINQRVTGGDYSNISDYIRSLIRRDQEQLQAQREQDARKWQLIQAIARKNLQQRLAEPPPEEFADMSEEAIMQMVREEIQAYRQGKA
;
A
#
# COMPACT_ATOMS: atom_id res chain seq x y z
N MET A 1 21.18 17.25 -19.19
CA MET A 1 21.54 16.44 -18.00
C MET A 1 21.74 17.38 -16.83
N THR A 2 21.25 17.01 -15.65
CA THR A 2 21.57 17.70 -14.40
C THR A 2 22.76 17.00 -13.75
N THR A 3 23.74 17.75 -13.27
CA THR A 3 24.93 17.20 -12.60
C THR A 3 24.65 17.07 -11.10
N LEU A 4 25.00 15.92 -10.52
CA LEU A 4 24.93 15.66 -9.09
C LEU A 4 26.33 15.28 -8.59
N ASN A 5 26.86 16.06 -7.64
CA ASN A 5 28.13 15.76 -6.98
C ASN A 5 27.88 15.06 -5.65
N ILE A 6 28.59 13.96 -5.40
CA ILE A 6 28.46 13.16 -4.19
C ILE A 6 29.87 12.82 -3.69
N SER A 7 30.12 13.07 -2.41
CA SER A 7 31.33 12.60 -1.72
C SER A 7 31.10 11.21 -1.16
N LEU A 8 32.00 10.28 -1.46
CA LEU A 8 31.93 8.90 -0.99
C LEU A 8 33.24 8.55 -0.29
N PRO A 9 33.22 7.74 0.79
CA PRO A 9 34.43 7.19 1.38
C PRO A 9 35.16 6.26 0.39
N ASP A 10 36.47 6.11 0.55
CA ASP A 10 37.33 5.40 -0.42
C ASP A 10 36.94 3.93 -0.64
N ASN A 11 36.44 3.26 0.40
CA ASN A 11 35.96 1.89 0.30
C ASN A 11 34.75 1.78 -0.65
N MET A 12 33.81 2.73 -0.59
CA MET A 12 32.65 2.76 -1.49
C MET A 12 33.08 3.10 -2.91
N LYS A 13 34.00 4.04 -3.10
CA LYS A 13 34.55 4.38 -4.43
C LYS A 13 35.21 3.17 -5.09
N THR A 14 36.03 2.44 -4.33
CA THR A 14 36.70 1.21 -4.79
C THR A 14 35.68 0.16 -5.22
N TRP A 15 34.66 -0.05 -4.41
CA TRP A 15 33.60 -1.01 -4.72
C TRP A 15 32.84 -0.64 -6.01
N ILE A 16 32.46 0.62 -6.19
CA ILE A 16 31.76 1.06 -7.41
C ILE A 16 32.67 0.88 -8.64
N ASN A 17 33.96 1.23 -8.53
CA ASN A 17 34.91 1.04 -9.63
C ASN A 17 35.05 -0.43 -10.05
N GLN A 18 35.00 -1.38 -9.10
CA GLN A 18 34.99 -2.81 -9.42
C GLN A 18 33.75 -3.21 -10.22
N ARG A 19 32.57 -2.67 -9.88
CA ARG A 19 31.32 -2.92 -10.62
C ARG A 19 31.39 -2.42 -12.07
N VAL A 20 32.03 -1.27 -12.29
CA VAL A 20 32.23 -0.70 -13.64
C VAL A 20 33.28 -1.51 -14.42
N THR A 21 34.40 -1.83 -13.78
CA THR A 21 35.50 -2.60 -14.42
C THR A 21 35.06 -4.02 -14.81
N GLY A 22 34.09 -4.59 -14.10
CA GLY A 22 33.47 -5.87 -14.44
C GLY A 22 32.67 -5.88 -15.76
N GLY A 23 32.48 -4.73 -16.42
CA GLY A 23 31.86 -4.62 -17.74
C GLY A 23 30.34 -4.45 -17.76
N ASP A 24 29.67 -4.60 -16.61
CA ASP A 24 28.22 -4.45 -16.50
C ASP A 24 27.74 -2.99 -16.66
N TYR A 25 28.64 -2.01 -16.48
CA TYR A 25 28.32 -0.58 -16.51
C TYR A 25 29.41 0.22 -17.20
N SER A 26 29.03 1.25 -17.97
CA SER A 26 30.00 2.03 -18.74
C SER A 26 30.80 3.03 -17.90
N ASN A 27 30.22 3.50 -16.78
CA ASN A 27 30.87 4.38 -15.81
C ASN A 27 30.09 4.41 -14.48
N ILE A 28 30.62 5.14 -13.50
CA ILE A 28 29.99 5.30 -12.18
C ILE A 28 28.58 5.89 -12.30
N SER A 29 28.36 6.91 -13.13
CA SER A 29 27.05 7.54 -13.27
C SER A 29 26.01 6.58 -13.85
N ASP A 30 26.42 5.72 -14.78
CA ASP A 30 25.58 4.65 -15.33
C ASP A 30 25.17 3.65 -14.25
N TYR A 31 26.14 3.23 -13.45
CA TYR A 31 25.89 2.38 -12.29
C TYR A 31 24.89 2.99 -11.30
N ILE A 32 25.08 4.26 -10.93
CA ILE A 32 24.15 4.97 -10.02
C ILE A 32 22.75 5.10 -10.63
N ARG A 33 22.63 5.44 -11.91
CA ARG A 33 21.31 5.49 -12.59
C ARG A 33 20.62 4.13 -12.57
N SER A 34 21.37 3.04 -12.75
CA SER A 34 20.80 1.68 -12.68
C SER A 34 20.28 1.35 -11.27
N LEU A 35 20.97 1.80 -10.21
CA LEU A 35 20.50 1.62 -8.84
C LEU A 35 19.22 2.40 -8.57
N ILE A 36 19.16 3.66 -9.01
CA ILE A 36 17.96 4.49 -8.89
C ILE A 36 16.78 3.84 -9.62
N ARG A 37 17.01 3.30 -10.84
CA ARG A 37 15.95 2.63 -11.58
C ARG A 37 15.43 1.38 -10.84
N ARG A 38 16.33 0.55 -10.30
CA ARG A 38 15.96 -0.63 -9.50
C ARG A 38 15.18 -0.24 -8.24
N ASP A 39 15.60 0.81 -7.55
CA ASP A 39 14.90 1.34 -6.37
C ASP A 39 13.47 1.79 -6.73
N GLN A 40 13.33 2.55 -7.82
CA GLN A 40 12.02 2.97 -8.32
C GLN A 40 11.13 1.79 -8.71
N GLU A 41 11.68 0.80 -9.42
CA GLU A 41 10.96 -0.42 -9.81
C GLU A 41 10.45 -1.19 -8.57
N GLN A 42 11.28 -1.34 -7.53
CA GLN A 42 10.90 -1.99 -6.28
C GLN A 42 9.79 -1.23 -5.55
N LEU A 43 9.91 0.10 -5.44
CA LEU A 43 8.90 0.94 -4.81
C LEU A 43 7.57 0.90 -5.57
N GLN A 44 7.59 0.86 -6.91
CA GLN A 44 6.38 0.70 -7.71
C GLN A 44 5.73 -0.66 -7.49
N ALA A 45 6.52 -1.74 -7.53
CA ALA A 45 6.01 -3.09 -7.29
C ALA A 45 5.36 -3.20 -5.90
N GLN A 46 5.95 -2.59 -4.87
CA GLN A 46 5.37 -2.55 -3.53
C GLN A 46 4.03 -1.80 -3.51
N ARG A 47 3.98 -0.60 -4.12
CA ARG A 47 2.73 0.18 -4.21
C ARG A 47 1.63 -0.58 -4.94
N GLU A 48 1.96 -1.27 -6.03
CA GLU A 48 1.02 -2.10 -6.77
C GLU A 48 0.51 -3.27 -5.91
N GLN A 49 1.39 -3.93 -5.16
CA GLN A 49 0.98 -5.00 -4.25
C GLN A 49 0.05 -4.49 -3.15
N ASP A 50 0.35 -3.33 -2.56
CA ASP A 50 -0.48 -2.74 -1.52
C ASP A 50 -1.84 -2.32 -2.07
N ALA A 51 -1.87 -1.74 -3.28
CA ALA A 51 -3.12 -1.43 -3.98
C ALA A 51 -3.95 -2.70 -4.27
N ARG A 52 -3.31 -3.79 -4.72
CA ARG A 52 -3.99 -5.08 -4.96
C ARG A 52 -4.54 -5.68 -3.68
N LYS A 53 -3.77 -5.66 -2.58
CA LYS A 53 -4.24 -6.12 -1.27
C LYS A 53 -5.47 -5.32 -0.82
N TRP A 54 -5.42 -4.01 -0.97
CA TRP A 54 -6.55 -3.14 -0.63
C TRP A 54 -7.79 -3.45 -1.47
N GLN A 55 -7.63 -3.62 -2.78
CA GLN A 55 -8.72 -4.04 -3.68
C GLN A 55 -9.32 -5.39 -3.27
N LEU A 56 -8.49 -6.35 -2.87
CA LEU A 56 -8.95 -7.65 -2.38
C LEU A 56 -9.77 -7.51 -1.09
N ILE A 57 -9.31 -6.71 -0.13
CA ILE A 57 -10.05 -6.42 1.11
C ILE A 57 -11.42 -5.82 0.77
N GLN A 58 -11.47 -4.84 -0.14
CA GLN A 58 -12.72 -4.22 -0.57
C GLN A 58 -13.65 -5.23 -1.27
N ALA A 59 -13.11 -6.09 -2.13
CA ALA A 59 -13.89 -7.11 -2.84
C ALA A 59 -14.50 -8.14 -1.86
N ILE A 60 -13.73 -8.59 -0.88
CA ILE A 60 -14.21 -9.51 0.16
C ILE A 60 -15.28 -8.82 1.01
N ALA A 61 -15.03 -7.60 1.49
CA ALA A 61 -16.00 -6.84 2.28
C ALA A 61 -17.32 -6.64 1.53
N ARG A 62 -17.24 -6.26 0.24
CA ARG A 62 -18.42 -6.10 -0.63
C ARG A 62 -19.19 -7.42 -0.77
N LYS A 63 -18.49 -8.52 -1.08
CA LYS A 63 -19.14 -9.84 -1.25
C LYS A 63 -19.85 -10.26 0.03
N ASN A 64 -19.18 -10.12 1.19
CA ASN A 64 -19.76 -10.47 2.48
C ASN A 64 -21.00 -9.62 2.81
N LEU A 65 -20.94 -8.31 2.53
CA LEU A 65 -22.08 -7.41 2.75
C LEU A 65 -23.26 -7.77 1.84
N GLN A 66 -23.00 -8.07 0.55
CA GLN A 66 -24.05 -8.50 -0.37
C GLN A 66 -24.72 -9.80 0.07
N GLN A 67 -23.94 -10.77 0.55
CA GLN A 67 -24.48 -12.01 1.09
C GLN A 67 -25.35 -11.73 2.32
N ARG A 68 -24.90 -10.86 3.24
CA ARG A 68 -25.69 -10.49 4.42
C ARG A 68 -26.99 -9.77 4.06
N LEU A 69 -26.96 -8.86 3.09
CA LEU A 69 -28.16 -8.14 2.65
C LEU A 69 -29.18 -9.03 1.90
N ALA A 70 -28.75 -10.18 1.40
CA ALA A 70 -29.64 -11.17 0.79
C ALA A 70 -30.35 -12.04 1.84
N GLU A 71 -29.85 -12.08 3.07
CA GLU A 71 -30.52 -12.72 4.20
C GLU A 71 -31.57 -11.76 4.78
N PRO A 72 -32.76 -12.28 5.17
CA PRO A 72 -33.74 -11.44 5.84
C PRO A 72 -33.14 -10.88 7.15
N PRO A 73 -33.57 -9.69 7.59
CA PRO A 73 -33.17 -9.16 8.89
C PRO A 73 -33.45 -10.19 10.00
N PRO A 74 -32.56 -10.32 11.01
CA PRO A 74 -32.84 -11.14 12.18
C PRO A 74 -34.18 -10.75 12.81
N GLU A 75 -34.88 -11.70 13.42
CA GLU A 75 -36.20 -11.49 14.03
C GLU A 75 -36.21 -10.30 15.02
N GLU A 76 -35.10 -10.09 15.74
CA GLU A 76 -34.89 -8.97 16.67
C GLU A 76 -35.05 -7.59 16.01
N PHE A 77 -34.85 -7.49 14.70
CA PHE A 77 -34.98 -6.25 13.92
C PHE A 77 -36.18 -6.26 12.98
N ALA A 78 -36.95 -7.36 12.89
CA ALA A 78 -38.04 -7.52 11.93
C ALA A 78 -39.19 -6.51 12.16
N ASP A 79 -39.41 -6.13 13.42
CA ASP A 79 -40.47 -5.20 13.82
C ASP A 79 -39.99 -3.73 13.96
N MET A 80 -38.70 -3.46 13.70
CA MET A 80 -38.12 -2.13 13.84
C MET A 80 -38.23 -1.30 12.54
N SER A 81 -38.48 0.00 12.66
CA SER A 81 -38.41 0.89 11.49
C SER A 81 -36.97 1.05 10.99
N GLU A 82 -36.82 1.29 9.70
CA GLU A 82 -35.52 1.55 9.07
C GLU A 82 -34.77 2.71 9.77
N GLU A 83 -35.49 3.76 10.20
CA GLU A 83 -34.86 4.88 10.91
C GLU A 83 -34.30 4.48 12.27
N ALA A 84 -35.01 3.62 13.02
CA ALA A 84 -34.56 3.14 14.32
C ALA A 84 -33.31 2.25 14.19
N ILE A 85 -33.27 1.37 13.18
CA ILE A 85 -32.10 0.54 12.87
C ILE A 85 -30.91 1.43 12.49
N MET A 86 -31.12 2.41 11.60
CA MET A 86 -30.05 3.31 11.15
C MET A 86 -29.55 4.22 12.28
N GLN A 87 -30.41 4.61 13.21
CA GLN A 87 -30.00 5.37 14.39
C GLN A 87 -29.11 4.53 15.31
N MET A 88 -29.50 3.27 15.58
CA MET A 88 -28.70 2.35 16.38
C MET A 88 -27.32 2.08 15.75
N VAL A 89 -27.27 1.84 14.44
CA VAL A 89 -25.99 1.66 13.72
C VAL A 89 -25.11 2.90 13.81
N ARG A 90 -25.69 4.11 13.71
CA ARG A 90 -24.93 5.36 13.88
C ARG A 90 -24.33 5.48 15.27
N GLU A 91 -25.09 5.17 16.31
CA GLU A 91 -24.63 5.21 17.70
C GLU A 91 -23.51 4.22 17.94
N GLU A 92 -23.64 2.98 17.44
CA GLU A 92 -22.62 1.94 17.55
C GLU A 92 -21.31 2.32 16.85
N ILE A 93 -21.40 2.87 15.62
CA ILE A 93 -20.22 3.36 14.89
C ILE A 93 -19.53 4.52 15.64
N GLN A 94 -20.31 5.42 16.25
CA GLN A 94 -19.76 6.52 17.03
C GLN A 94 -19.06 6.02 18.30
N ALA A 95 -19.68 5.09 19.03
CA ALA A 95 -19.10 4.47 20.22
C ALA A 95 -17.76 3.77 19.90
N TYR A 96 -17.71 2.98 18.81
CA TYR A 96 -16.48 2.30 18.39
C TYR A 96 -15.36 3.29 18.01
N ARG A 97 -15.70 4.43 17.39
CA ARG A 97 -14.73 5.47 17.03
C ARG A 97 -14.20 6.21 18.26
N GLN A 98 -15.04 6.46 19.26
CA GLN A 98 -14.64 7.14 20.50
C GLN A 98 -13.81 6.25 21.43
N GLY A 99 -14.04 4.93 21.44
CA GLY A 99 -13.29 3.97 22.26
C GLY A 99 -11.92 3.53 21.70
N LYS A 100 -11.54 4.00 20.50
CA LYS A 100 -10.25 3.68 19.85
C LYS A 100 -9.19 4.80 19.96
N ALA A 101 -9.53 5.89 20.67
CA ALA A 101 -8.65 7.03 20.95
C ALA A 101 -7.84 6.83 22.24
#